data_AF-A0A2N1MK00-F1
#
_entry.id   AF-A0A2N1MK00-F1
#
_cell.length_a   1.000
_cell.length_b   1.000
_cell.length_c   1.000
_cell.angle_alpha   90.00
_cell.angle_beta   90.00
_cell.angle_gamma   90.00
#
_symmetry.space_group_name_H-M   'P 1'
#
loop_
_entity.id
_entity.type
_entity.pdbx_description
1 polymer ?
#
loop_
_entity_poly.entity_id
_entity_poly.type
_entity_poly.pdbx_seq_one_letter_code
_entity_poly.pdbx_strand_id
1 'polypeptide(L)'
;MQNQNQTIIKITLPELDESNVYVQQAIFDKYDAEMIEKDLFIKIDGGHKTEIQAHLTFSGKVHNRTWYVAPGTSCMMMGNKYKPDVGIWLIRPTHAQLHKPFVNACPPPDVYIEVFYNRDPDRGFALEKLAVIQQNNLGIEFIGIALLDGQAPFPQNPNPGVASVPSTPVNPPNVRPPRAPYFVYWNGTNLVYYKIDWNEHLVLLCGWTMELNIVLDTISMP
;
A
#
# COMPACT_ATOMS: atom_id res chain seq x y z
N MET A 1 -28.16 -12.69 -5.77
CA MET A 1 -27.58 -11.33 -5.83
C MET A 1 -26.25 -11.37 -5.08
N GLN A 2 -25.16 -11.67 -5.78
CA GLN A 2 -23.80 -11.75 -5.21
C GLN A 2 -22.88 -10.93 -6.13
N ASN A 3 -21.94 -10.19 -5.53
CA ASN A 3 -20.80 -9.51 -6.19
C ASN A 3 -20.97 -8.10 -6.81
N GLN A 4 -21.83 -7.20 -6.29
CA GLN A 4 -21.82 -5.81 -6.80
C GLN A 4 -20.73 -4.90 -6.22
N ASN A 5 -20.09 -5.27 -5.10
CA ASN A 5 -19.10 -4.42 -4.38
C ASN A 5 -17.75 -5.12 -4.12
N GLN A 6 -17.34 -6.09 -4.94
CA GLN A 6 -16.03 -6.71 -4.77
C GLN A 6 -14.92 -5.74 -5.19
N THR A 7 -13.99 -5.46 -4.28
CA THR A 7 -12.75 -4.70 -4.55
C THR A 7 -11.54 -5.60 -4.74
N ILE A 8 -11.71 -6.90 -4.48
CA ILE A 8 -10.70 -7.93 -4.66
C ILE A 8 -11.39 -9.15 -5.26
N ILE A 9 -10.83 -9.65 -6.36
CA ILE A 9 -11.20 -10.93 -6.97
C ILE A 9 -10.12 -11.94 -6.58
N LYS A 10 -10.55 -13.06 -6.00
CA LYS A 10 -9.69 -14.22 -5.73
C LYS A 10 -9.99 -15.32 -6.75
N ILE A 11 -8.96 -15.82 -7.43
CA ILE A 11 -9.04 -16.95 -8.35
C ILE A 11 -8.04 -18.00 -7.87
N THR A 12 -8.52 -19.19 -7.52
CA THR A 12 -7.65 -20.31 -7.16
C THR A 12 -7.26 -21.07 -8.43
N LEU A 13 -5.96 -21.16 -8.67
CA LEU A 13 -5.33 -21.93 -9.75
C LEU A 13 -4.38 -22.96 -9.12
N PRO A 14 -4.84 -24.18 -8.80
CA PRO A 14 -4.01 -25.21 -8.16
C PRO A 14 -2.69 -25.49 -8.89
N GLU A 15 -2.69 -25.38 -10.22
CA GLU A 15 -1.53 -25.60 -11.07
C GLU A 15 -0.44 -24.53 -10.91
N LEU A 16 -0.77 -23.38 -10.30
CA LEU A 16 0.17 -22.27 -10.12
C LEU A 16 1.31 -22.65 -9.18
N ASP A 17 1.01 -23.39 -8.10
CA ASP A 17 2.00 -23.86 -7.12
C ASP A 17 3.00 -24.85 -7.74
N GLU A 18 2.53 -25.68 -8.67
CA GLU A 18 3.35 -26.68 -9.36
C GLU A 18 4.08 -26.08 -10.58
N SER A 19 3.65 -24.91 -11.04
CA SER A 19 4.21 -24.26 -12.22
C SER A 19 5.58 -23.64 -11.94
N ASN A 20 6.45 -23.63 -12.96
CA ASN A 20 7.74 -22.98 -12.83
C ASN A 20 7.62 -21.44 -12.79
N VAL A 21 8.65 -20.78 -12.28
CA VAL A 21 8.69 -19.32 -12.09
C VAL A 21 8.46 -18.50 -13.37
N TYR A 22 8.77 -19.04 -14.56
CA TYR A 22 8.52 -18.35 -15.83
C TYR A 22 7.04 -18.34 -16.20
N VAL A 23 6.31 -19.41 -15.90
CA VAL A 23 4.86 -19.46 -16.06
C VAL A 23 4.19 -18.47 -15.10
N GLN A 24 4.62 -18.46 -13.84
CA GLN A 24 4.14 -17.50 -12.83
C GLN A 24 4.41 -16.05 -13.28
N GLN A 25 5.60 -15.75 -13.81
CA GLN A 25 5.91 -14.43 -14.39
C GLN A 25 4.99 -14.08 -15.56
N ALA A 26 4.72 -15.02 -16.48
CA ALA A 26 3.84 -14.76 -17.62
C ALA A 26 2.38 -14.50 -17.21
N ILE A 27 1.89 -15.20 -16.19
CA ILE A 27 0.56 -14.97 -15.60
C ILE A 27 0.51 -13.56 -14.98
N PHE A 28 1.56 -13.17 -14.26
CA PHE A 28 1.66 -11.84 -13.67
C PHE A 28 1.60 -10.75 -14.73
N ASP A 29 2.45 -10.85 -15.76
CA ASP A 29 2.52 -9.88 -16.85
C ASP A 29 1.17 -9.75 -17.58
N LYS A 30 0.33 -10.79 -17.54
CA LYS A 30 -0.98 -10.83 -18.20
C LYS A 30 -2.13 -10.25 -17.37
N TYR A 31 -2.17 -10.55 -16.08
CA TYR A 31 -3.32 -10.25 -15.21
C TYR A 31 -3.08 -9.14 -14.20
N ASP A 32 -1.82 -8.70 -14.05
CA ASP A 32 -1.44 -7.66 -13.10
C ASP A 32 -1.89 -7.96 -11.65
N ALA A 33 -1.77 -9.24 -11.28
CA ALA A 33 -2.30 -9.82 -10.04
C ALA A 33 -1.22 -10.03 -8.98
N GLU A 34 -1.64 -10.10 -7.72
CA GLU A 34 -0.81 -10.67 -6.64
C GLU A 34 -0.97 -12.19 -6.62
N MET A 35 0.10 -12.92 -6.31
CA MET A 35 0.08 -14.38 -6.18
C MET A 35 0.55 -14.80 -4.80
N ILE A 36 -0.31 -15.55 -4.11
CA ILE A 36 -0.04 -16.13 -2.80
C ILE A 36 -0.38 -17.60 -2.94
N GLU A 37 0.65 -18.45 -2.88
CA GLU A 37 0.50 -19.88 -3.19
C GLU A 37 -0.24 -20.06 -4.55
N LYS A 38 -1.26 -20.90 -4.57
CA LYS A 38 -2.17 -21.16 -5.70
C LYS A 38 -3.18 -20.07 -6.01
N ASP A 39 -3.25 -19.00 -5.23
CA ASP A 39 -4.29 -17.98 -5.35
C ASP A 39 -3.79 -16.73 -6.07
N LEU A 40 -4.51 -16.32 -7.12
CA LEU A 40 -4.39 -15.02 -7.76
C LEU A 40 -5.37 -14.04 -7.12
N PHE A 41 -4.86 -12.85 -6.79
CA PHE A 41 -5.64 -11.74 -6.28
C PHE A 41 -5.56 -10.55 -7.23
N ILE A 42 -6.70 -10.16 -7.79
CA ILE A 42 -6.84 -8.99 -8.67
C ILE A 42 -7.54 -7.89 -7.88
N LYS A 43 -6.83 -6.78 -7.65
CA LYS A 43 -7.36 -5.58 -7.01
C LYS A 43 -8.17 -4.77 -8.02
N ILE A 44 -9.35 -4.30 -7.59
CA ILE A 44 -10.19 -3.37 -8.34
C ILE A 44 -10.09 -2.01 -7.66
N ASP A 45 -9.12 -1.21 -8.11
CA ASP A 45 -8.88 0.12 -7.57
C ASP A 45 -9.65 1.17 -8.37
N GLY A 46 -10.41 2.00 -7.66
CA GLY A 46 -11.06 3.18 -8.22
C GLY A 46 -10.10 4.37 -8.35
N GLY A 47 -10.55 5.43 -9.02
CA GLY A 47 -9.74 6.63 -9.28
C GLY A 47 -9.11 7.27 -8.05
N HIS A 48 -9.83 7.34 -6.92
CA HIS A 48 -9.26 7.90 -5.68
C HIS A 48 -8.04 7.11 -5.18
N LYS A 49 -8.06 5.77 -5.25
CA LYS A 49 -6.93 4.95 -4.82
C LYS A 49 -5.73 5.17 -5.72
N THR A 50 -5.93 5.12 -7.04
CA THR A 50 -4.85 5.28 -8.02
C THR A 50 -4.27 6.69 -8.05
N GLU A 51 -5.08 7.71 -7.79
CA GLU A 51 -4.62 9.11 -7.66
C GLU A 51 -3.78 9.31 -6.39
N ILE A 52 -4.22 8.78 -5.23
CA ILE A 52 -3.40 8.77 -4.01
C ILE A 52 -2.07 8.04 -4.24
N GLN A 53 -2.09 6.87 -4.88
CA GLN A 53 -0.88 6.11 -5.22
C GLN A 53 0.09 6.94 -6.09
N ALA A 54 -0.44 7.66 -7.08
CA ALA A 54 0.37 8.54 -7.94
C ALA A 54 0.98 9.71 -7.15
N HIS A 55 0.21 10.37 -6.30
CA HIS A 55 0.70 11.47 -5.47
C HIS A 55 1.73 11.04 -4.45
N LEU A 56 1.53 9.90 -3.78
CA LEU A 56 2.51 9.29 -2.87
C LEU A 56 3.80 8.95 -3.61
N THR A 57 3.68 8.34 -4.80
CA THR A 57 4.84 8.03 -5.66
C THR A 57 5.62 9.30 -6.00
N PHE A 58 4.92 10.37 -6.41
CA PHE A 58 5.56 11.64 -6.77
C PHE A 58 6.24 12.27 -5.55
N SER A 59 5.55 12.33 -4.41
CA SER A 59 6.08 12.88 -3.16
C SER A 59 7.36 12.16 -2.73
N GLY A 60 7.38 10.82 -2.75
CA GLY A 60 8.58 10.04 -2.43
C GLY A 60 9.76 10.33 -3.38
N LYS A 61 9.50 10.47 -4.69
CA LYS A 61 10.55 10.84 -5.68
C LYS A 61 11.10 12.24 -5.46
N VAL A 62 10.25 13.19 -5.06
CA VAL A 62 10.68 14.57 -4.75
C VAL A 62 11.51 14.59 -3.48
N HIS A 63 11.09 13.86 -2.45
CA HIS A 63 11.81 13.76 -1.18
C HIS A 63 13.24 13.26 -1.38
N ASN A 64 13.42 12.16 -2.12
CA ASN A 64 14.75 11.68 -2.45
C ASN A 64 14.83 11.08 -3.86
N ARG A 65 15.57 11.74 -4.74
CA ARG A 65 15.73 11.37 -6.15
C ARG A 65 16.59 10.12 -6.38
N THR A 66 17.35 9.66 -5.38
CA THR A 66 18.16 8.44 -5.50
C THR A 66 17.36 7.18 -5.23
N TRP A 67 16.22 7.29 -4.57
CA TRP A 67 15.34 6.15 -4.31
C TRP A 67 14.59 5.72 -5.57
N TYR A 68 14.32 4.43 -5.66
CA TYR A 68 13.36 3.92 -6.63
C TYR A 68 11.99 3.88 -5.97
N VAL A 69 11.08 4.74 -6.43
CA VAL A 69 9.68 4.79 -5.95
C VAL A 69 8.77 4.47 -7.11
N ALA A 70 7.89 3.49 -6.93
CA ALA A 70 7.01 3.03 -7.99
C ALA A 70 5.66 2.53 -7.46
N PRO A 71 4.57 2.81 -8.18
CA PRO A 71 3.29 2.19 -7.90
C PRO A 71 3.31 0.76 -8.44
N GLY A 72 2.67 -0.17 -7.72
CA GLY A 72 2.36 -1.49 -8.27
C GLY A 72 3.55 -2.34 -8.72
N THR A 73 4.77 -2.10 -8.24
CA THR A 73 5.92 -2.94 -8.60
C THR A 73 5.93 -4.19 -7.75
N SER A 74 5.64 -5.35 -8.35
CA SER A 74 5.65 -6.64 -7.66
C SER A 74 7.07 -7.18 -7.49
N CYS A 75 7.39 -7.59 -6.28
CA CYS A 75 8.66 -8.24 -5.93
C CYS A 75 8.39 -9.43 -4.99
N MET A 76 9.39 -10.29 -4.80
CA MET A 76 9.18 -11.48 -3.98
C MET A 76 9.32 -11.13 -2.49
N MET A 77 8.34 -11.55 -1.69
CA MET A 77 8.34 -11.42 -0.24
C MET A 77 7.98 -12.76 0.37
N MET A 78 8.99 -13.47 0.89
CA MET A 78 8.84 -14.80 1.52
C MET A 78 8.15 -15.83 0.61
N GLY A 79 8.52 -15.86 -0.68
CA GLY A 79 7.94 -16.78 -1.68
C GLY A 79 6.62 -16.30 -2.29
N ASN A 80 5.92 -15.40 -1.60
CA ASN A 80 4.73 -14.73 -2.12
C ASN A 80 5.12 -13.57 -3.05
N LYS A 81 4.26 -13.31 -4.03
CA LYS A 81 4.48 -12.31 -5.07
C LYS A 81 3.49 -11.19 -4.87
N TYR A 82 3.78 -10.41 -3.82
CA TYR A 82 2.96 -9.28 -3.42
C TYR A 82 3.28 -8.05 -4.27
N LYS A 83 2.28 -7.18 -4.34
CA LYS A 83 2.30 -5.94 -5.10
C LYS A 83 1.89 -4.79 -4.17
N PRO A 84 2.84 -4.00 -3.65
CA PRO A 84 2.48 -2.80 -2.91
C PRO A 84 1.76 -1.84 -3.85
N ASP A 85 0.80 -1.11 -3.30
CA ASP A 85 0.18 0.00 -4.04
C ASP A 85 1.22 1.07 -4.34
N VAL A 86 2.13 1.34 -3.38
CA VAL A 86 3.37 2.10 -3.58
C VAL A 86 4.51 1.44 -2.84
N GLY A 87 5.60 1.14 -3.55
CA GLY A 87 6.85 0.64 -2.98
C GLY A 87 7.97 1.66 -3.09
N ILE A 88 8.80 1.74 -2.04
CA ILE A 88 10.02 2.56 -2.01
C ILE A 88 11.20 1.64 -1.74
N TRP A 89 12.19 1.68 -2.63
CA TRP A 89 13.48 1.03 -2.47
C TRP A 89 14.57 2.08 -2.31
N LEU A 90 15.22 2.08 -1.14
CA LEU A 90 16.36 2.93 -0.82
C LEU A 90 17.55 2.59 -1.73
N ILE A 91 17.69 1.31 -2.06
CA ILE A 91 18.62 0.80 -3.07
C ILE A 91 17.82 0.28 -4.26
N ARG A 92 17.99 0.93 -5.42
CA ARG A 92 17.27 0.56 -6.64
C ARG A 92 17.55 -0.91 -7.03
N PRO A 93 16.50 -1.75 -7.23
CA PRO A 93 16.68 -3.08 -7.78
C PRO A 93 17.35 -3.05 -9.16
N THR A 94 18.08 -4.11 -9.51
CA THR A 94 18.76 -4.19 -10.80
C THR A 94 17.78 -4.20 -11.97
N HIS A 95 18.28 -3.90 -13.18
CA HIS A 95 17.44 -3.95 -14.39
C HIS A 95 16.77 -5.32 -14.57
N ALA A 96 17.50 -6.42 -14.35
CA ALA A 96 16.95 -7.76 -14.45
C ALA A 96 15.82 -8.01 -13.43
N GLN A 97 16.02 -7.56 -12.18
CA GLN A 97 15.00 -7.63 -11.12
C GLN A 97 13.76 -6.81 -11.47
N LEU A 98 13.90 -5.61 -12.03
CA LEU A 98 12.75 -4.80 -12.42
C LEU A 98 12.05 -5.33 -13.69
N HIS A 99 12.78 -6.01 -14.58
CA HIS A 99 12.24 -6.51 -15.84
C HIS A 99 11.51 -7.86 -15.70
N LYS A 100 12.02 -8.77 -14.87
CA LYS A 100 11.39 -10.07 -14.55
C LYS A 100 11.54 -10.36 -13.04
N PRO A 101 10.71 -9.74 -12.19
CA PRO A 101 10.91 -9.74 -10.74
C PRO A 101 10.89 -11.10 -10.06
N PHE A 102 10.17 -12.08 -10.62
CA PHE A 102 10.10 -13.41 -9.98
C PHE A 102 11.28 -14.27 -10.40
N VAL A 103 11.62 -14.25 -11.69
CA VAL A 103 12.77 -14.99 -12.24
C VAL A 103 14.07 -14.50 -11.62
N ASN A 104 14.23 -13.19 -11.45
CA ASN A 104 15.47 -12.56 -10.98
C ASN A 104 15.45 -12.17 -9.50
N ALA A 105 14.46 -12.63 -8.74
CA ALA A 105 14.32 -12.35 -7.31
C ALA A 105 14.49 -10.87 -6.95
N CYS A 106 13.54 -10.05 -7.40
CA CYS A 106 13.43 -8.68 -6.94
C CYS A 106 13.22 -8.67 -5.41
N PRO A 107 14.00 -7.86 -4.65
CA PRO A 107 13.82 -7.72 -3.21
C PRO A 107 12.52 -6.96 -2.90
N PRO A 108 11.88 -7.21 -1.75
CA PRO A 108 10.76 -6.39 -1.30
C PRO A 108 11.21 -4.93 -1.08
N PRO A 109 10.29 -3.95 -1.10
CA PRO A 109 10.63 -2.56 -0.83
C PRO A 109 10.97 -2.34 0.65
N ASP A 110 11.74 -1.28 0.93
CA ASP A 110 12.03 -0.81 2.29
C ASP A 110 10.82 -0.11 2.93
N VAL A 111 9.99 0.57 2.11
CA VAL A 111 8.68 1.09 2.54
C VAL A 111 7.58 0.49 1.67
N TYR A 112 6.59 -0.10 2.33
CA TYR A 112 5.50 -0.83 1.71
C TYR A 112 4.17 -0.15 2.05
N ILE A 113 3.50 0.41 1.04
CA ILE A 113 2.26 1.17 1.23
C ILE A 113 1.10 0.43 0.58
N GLU A 114 0.01 0.30 1.32
CA GLU A 114 -1.29 -0.18 0.84
C GLU A 114 -2.34 0.89 1.07
N VAL A 115 -3.12 1.22 0.04
CA VAL A 115 -4.31 2.05 0.14
C VAL A 115 -5.50 1.10 0.04
N PHE A 116 -6.47 1.20 0.95
CA PHE A 116 -7.61 0.29 0.95
C PHE A 116 -8.87 0.97 1.45
N TYR A 117 -10.04 0.53 0.98
CA TYR A 117 -11.29 0.92 1.60
C TYR A 117 -11.43 0.26 2.97
N ASN A 118 -11.97 0.97 3.96
CA ASN A 118 -12.20 0.46 5.32
C ASN A 118 -13.37 -0.55 5.39
N ARG A 119 -13.38 -1.52 4.48
CA ARG A 119 -14.30 -2.65 4.38
C ARG A 119 -13.54 -3.92 4.00
N ASP A 120 -14.09 -5.07 4.36
CA ASP A 120 -13.56 -6.35 3.91
C ASP A 120 -14.20 -6.73 2.54
N PRO A 121 -13.47 -7.39 1.64
CA PRO A 121 -12.15 -8.00 1.85
C PRO A 121 -10.94 -7.04 1.74
N ASP A 122 -11.11 -5.80 1.26
CA ASP A 122 -9.99 -4.88 0.94
C ASP A 122 -9.03 -4.67 2.11
N ARG A 123 -9.57 -4.23 3.25
CA ARG A 123 -8.80 -4.01 4.47
C ARG A 123 -8.15 -5.29 4.99
N GLY A 124 -8.91 -6.39 5.04
CA GLY A 124 -8.38 -7.68 5.51
C GLY A 124 -7.17 -8.12 4.69
N PHE A 125 -7.25 -8.02 3.37
CA PHE A 125 -6.16 -8.36 2.46
C PHE A 125 -4.95 -7.44 2.61
N ALA A 126 -5.15 -6.13 2.75
CA ALA A 126 -4.05 -5.20 3.01
C ALA A 126 -3.31 -5.51 4.32
N LEU A 127 -4.04 -5.86 5.39
CA LEU A 127 -3.45 -6.15 6.71
C LEU A 127 -2.84 -7.55 6.83
N GLU A 128 -3.25 -8.51 5.98
CA GLU A 128 -2.60 -9.82 5.91
C GLU A 128 -1.12 -9.69 5.51
N LYS A 129 -0.81 -8.76 4.59
CA LYS A 129 0.56 -8.47 4.15
C LYS A 129 1.42 -7.97 5.30
N LEU A 130 0.88 -7.10 6.15
CA LEU A 130 1.53 -6.65 7.37
C LEU A 130 1.86 -7.83 8.29
N ALA A 131 0.95 -8.80 8.45
CA ALA A 131 1.21 -9.98 9.25
C ALA A 131 2.40 -10.79 8.70
N VAL A 132 2.49 -10.97 7.37
CA VAL A 132 3.64 -11.61 6.73
C VAL A 132 4.94 -10.85 6.99
N ILE A 133 4.92 -9.52 6.86
CA ILE A 133 6.07 -8.65 7.13
C ILE A 133 6.56 -8.81 8.58
N GLN A 134 5.63 -8.80 9.54
CA GLN A 134 5.92 -8.92 10.97
C GLN A 134 6.47 -10.29 11.34
N GLN A 135 5.82 -11.35 10.89
CA GLN A 135 6.22 -12.74 11.20
C GLN A 135 7.61 -13.08 10.68
N ASN A 136 8.04 -12.44 9.59
CA ASN A 136 9.33 -12.70 8.96
C ASN A 136 10.39 -11.62 9.25
N ASN A 137 10.06 -10.63 10.08
CA ASN A 137 10.95 -9.54 10.50
C ASN A 137 11.74 -8.90 9.33
N LEU A 138 11.02 -8.51 8.28
CA LEU A 138 11.64 -8.12 7.01
C LEU A 138 12.31 -6.73 7.02
N GLY A 139 12.26 -6.00 8.14
CA GLY A 139 12.81 -4.64 8.23
C GLY A 139 12.08 -3.61 7.36
N ILE A 140 10.85 -3.93 6.93
CA ILE A 140 10.04 -3.09 6.03
C ILE A 140 9.20 -2.12 6.86
N GLU A 141 9.21 -0.84 6.53
CA GLU A 141 8.24 0.11 7.05
C GLU A 141 6.90 -0.06 6.33
N PHE A 142 5.84 -0.42 7.06
CA PHE A 142 4.52 -0.64 6.46
C PHE A 142 3.58 0.52 6.77
N ILE A 143 2.86 0.99 5.75
CA ILE A 143 1.83 2.02 5.86
C ILE A 143 0.55 1.50 5.21
N GLY A 144 -0.52 1.39 6.00
CA GLY A 144 -1.86 1.10 5.49
C GLY A 144 -2.74 2.32 5.57
N ILE A 145 -3.22 2.84 4.45
CA ILE A 145 -4.09 4.02 4.37
C ILE A 145 -5.53 3.57 4.12
N ALA A 146 -6.38 3.75 5.13
CA ALA A 146 -7.77 3.36 5.09
C ALA A 146 -8.64 4.53 4.59
N LEU A 147 -9.35 4.32 3.49
CA LEU A 147 -10.31 5.25 2.90
C LEU A 147 -11.74 4.94 3.36
N LEU A 148 -12.61 5.95 3.27
CA LEU A 148 -14.04 5.73 3.50
C LEU A 148 -14.63 4.89 2.36
N ASP A 149 -15.48 3.93 2.72
CA ASP A 149 -16.28 3.14 1.77
C ASP A 149 -17.69 3.74 1.61
N GLY A 150 -17.76 5.07 1.49
CA GLY A 150 -19.01 5.82 1.39
C GLY A 150 -19.01 6.72 0.16
N GLN A 151 -20.20 7.12 -0.28
CA GLN A 151 -20.35 8.00 -1.45
C GLN A 151 -20.13 9.49 -1.14
N ALA A 152 -20.18 9.89 0.14
CA ALA A 152 -20.03 11.28 0.53
C ALA A 152 -18.54 11.68 0.50
N PRO A 153 -18.19 12.83 -0.10
CA PRO A 153 -16.83 13.34 -0.08
C PRO A 153 -16.42 13.73 1.34
N PHE A 154 -15.10 13.76 1.58
CA PHE A 154 -14.54 14.32 2.80
C PHE A 154 -14.69 15.86 2.80
N PRO A 155 -14.95 16.51 3.94
CA PRO A 155 -15.05 17.98 4.01
C PRO A 155 -13.75 18.67 3.57
N GLN A 156 -13.89 19.79 2.85
CA GLN A 156 -12.76 20.62 2.40
C GLN A 156 -11.86 21.09 3.56
N ASN A 157 -10.60 21.35 3.22
CA ASN A 157 -9.63 21.88 4.17
C ASN A 157 -10.08 23.27 4.64
N PRO A 158 -10.38 23.46 5.94
CA PRO A 158 -10.82 24.75 6.45
C PRO A 158 -9.68 25.80 6.48
N ASN A 159 -8.42 25.35 6.44
CA ASN A 159 -7.25 26.20 6.55
C ASN A 159 -6.19 25.85 5.48
N PRO A 160 -6.48 26.09 4.18
CA PRO A 160 -5.53 25.75 3.12
C PRO A 160 -4.26 26.62 3.20
N GLY A 161 -3.11 25.99 2.93
CA GLY A 161 -1.81 26.68 2.89
C GLY A 161 -1.12 26.87 4.24
N VAL A 162 -1.71 26.39 5.34
CA VAL A 162 -1.04 26.35 6.64
C VAL A 162 0.05 25.28 6.65
N ALA A 163 1.15 25.55 7.34
CA ALA A 163 2.23 24.59 7.51
C ALA A 163 1.73 23.34 8.24
N SER A 164 2.14 22.16 7.76
CA SER A 164 1.72 20.91 8.37
C SER A 164 2.43 20.65 9.70
N VAL A 165 1.77 19.91 10.59
CA VAL A 165 2.31 19.50 11.89
C VAL A 165 2.40 17.97 11.99
N PRO A 166 3.27 17.41 12.85
CA PRO A 166 3.32 15.95 13.02
C PRO A 166 1.99 15.38 13.52
N SER A 167 1.52 14.32 12.88
CA SER A 167 0.33 13.60 13.31
C SER A 167 0.50 12.98 14.68
N THR A 168 -0.58 13.02 15.47
CA THR A 168 -0.60 12.41 16.81
C THR A 168 -1.24 11.02 16.76
N PRO A 169 -0.63 9.98 17.36
CA PRO A 169 -1.25 8.67 17.47
C PRO A 169 -2.61 8.74 18.17
N VAL A 170 -3.51 7.83 17.80
CA VAL A 170 -4.73 7.65 18.59
C VAL A 170 -4.39 7.11 19.98
N ASN A 171 -5.27 7.33 20.96
CA ASN A 171 -5.10 6.81 22.31
C ASN A 171 -6.20 5.79 22.61
N PRO A 172 -5.89 4.50 22.84
CA PRO A 172 -4.55 3.89 22.80
C PRO A 172 -4.03 3.65 21.36
N PRO A 173 -2.70 3.70 21.13
CA PRO A 173 -2.09 3.76 19.78
C PRO A 173 -2.29 2.51 18.94
N ASN A 174 -2.49 1.35 19.56
CA ASN A 174 -2.68 0.07 18.88
C ASN A 174 -4.16 -0.25 18.57
N VAL A 175 -5.08 0.67 18.86
CA VAL A 175 -6.51 0.47 18.59
C VAL A 175 -6.90 1.21 17.32
N ARG A 176 -7.35 0.43 16.33
CA ARG A 176 -7.80 0.93 15.03
C ARG A 176 -9.00 1.89 15.19
N PRO A 177 -8.97 3.06 14.55
CA PRO A 177 -10.13 3.93 14.46
C PRO A 177 -11.34 3.22 13.82
N PRO A 178 -12.56 3.39 14.35
CA PRO A 178 -13.74 2.74 13.78
C PRO A 178 -14.15 3.35 12.43
N ARG A 179 -13.75 4.59 12.15
CA ARG A 179 -14.10 5.33 10.94
C ARG A 179 -12.83 5.80 10.22
N ALA A 180 -12.86 5.67 8.90
CA ALA A 180 -11.89 6.26 7.99
C ALA A 180 -12.17 7.77 7.80
N PRO A 181 -11.17 8.57 7.35
CA PRO A 181 -9.84 8.14 6.97
C PRO A 181 -8.91 8.00 8.18
N TYR A 182 -8.08 6.96 8.15
CA TYR A 182 -7.03 6.72 9.12
C TYR A 182 -5.85 6.05 8.42
N PHE A 183 -4.67 6.09 9.00
CA PHE A 183 -3.61 5.17 8.60
C PHE A 183 -3.12 4.33 9.77
N VAL A 184 -2.56 3.18 9.43
CA VAL A 184 -1.79 2.31 10.29
C VAL A 184 -0.34 2.35 9.86
N TYR A 185 0.56 2.51 10.80
CA TYR A 185 1.99 2.56 10.56
C TYR A 185 2.67 1.50 11.42
N TRP A 186 3.53 0.69 10.79
CA TRP A 186 4.40 -0.24 11.47
C TRP A 186 5.85 0.06 11.10
N ASN A 187 6.65 0.33 12.12
CA ASN A 187 8.03 0.80 11.98
C ASN A 187 9.08 -0.28 12.28
N GLY A 188 8.72 -1.55 12.16
CA GLY A 188 9.57 -2.66 12.56
C GLY A 188 9.35 -3.14 14.01
N THR A 189 8.69 -2.35 14.86
CA THR A 189 8.45 -2.72 16.27
C THR A 189 7.02 -2.50 16.70
N ASN A 190 6.50 -1.28 16.53
CA ASN A 190 5.19 -0.90 17.05
C ASN A 190 4.18 -0.74 15.92
N LEU A 191 2.97 -1.26 16.12
CA LEU A 191 1.82 -0.98 15.27
C LEU A 191 1.05 0.21 15.86
N VAL A 192 0.99 1.30 15.11
CA VAL A 192 0.40 2.57 15.59
C VAL A 192 -0.64 3.06 14.59
N TYR A 193 -1.80 3.45 15.08
CA TYR A 193 -2.87 4.04 14.30
C TYR A 193 -2.96 5.56 14.52
N TYR A 194 -3.37 6.25 13.46
CA TYR A 194 -3.54 7.69 13.42
C TYR A 194 -4.83 8.01 12.68
N LYS A 195 -5.58 9.00 13.15
CA LYS A 195 -6.62 9.61 12.30
C LYS A 195 -5.92 10.47 11.26
N ILE A 196 -6.49 10.53 10.06
CA ILE A 196 -6.01 11.46 9.03
C ILE A 196 -6.78 12.76 9.21
N ASP A 197 -6.06 13.86 9.38
CA ASP A 197 -6.61 15.22 9.48
C ASP A 197 -5.83 16.18 8.57
N TRP A 198 -6.45 17.33 8.29
CA TRP A 198 -5.89 18.37 7.44
C TRP A 198 -4.64 18.99 8.05
N ASN A 199 -3.66 19.28 7.20
CA ASN A 199 -2.39 19.93 7.54
C ASN A 199 -1.61 19.15 8.60
N GLU A 200 -1.64 17.83 8.51
CA GLU A 200 -0.75 16.97 9.28
C GLU A 200 0.19 16.16 8.37
N HIS A 201 1.28 15.66 8.94
CA HIS A 201 2.23 14.79 8.26
C HIS A 201 2.73 13.67 9.17
N LEU A 202 3.17 12.57 8.55
CA LEU A 202 3.90 11.49 9.20
C LEU A 202 5.37 11.52 8.79
N VAL A 203 6.28 11.39 9.75
CA VAL A 203 7.72 11.20 9.47
C VAL A 203 8.07 9.73 9.62
N LEU A 204 8.57 9.12 8.55
CA LEU A 204 9.01 7.72 8.50
C LEU A 204 10.45 7.56 8.99
N LEU A 205 10.87 6.33 9.33
CA LEU A 205 12.25 6.05 9.73
C LEU A 205 13.24 6.32 8.60
N CYS A 206 12.83 6.12 7.35
CA CYS A 206 13.63 6.46 6.17
C CYS A 206 13.82 7.99 5.97
N GLY A 207 13.19 8.82 6.81
CA GLY A 207 13.30 10.28 6.78
C GLY A 207 12.26 10.98 5.91
N TRP A 208 11.41 10.22 5.20
CA TRP A 208 10.35 10.80 4.38
C TRP A 208 9.24 11.41 5.23
N THR A 209 8.98 12.70 5.01
CA THR A 209 7.80 13.41 5.52
C THR A 209 6.65 13.22 4.54
N MET A 210 5.70 12.35 4.90
CA MET A 210 4.49 12.08 4.14
C MET A 210 3.37 13.05 4.57
N GLU A 211 3.09 14.04 3.73
CA GLU A 211 1.98 14.98 3.92
C GLU A 211 0.62 14.25 3.80
N LEU A 212 -0.24 14.38 4.81
CA LEU A 212 -1.55 13.72 4.81
C LEU A 212 -2.58 14.39 3.91
N ASN A 213 -2.35 15.66 3.55
CA ASN A 213 -3.15 16.37 2.56
C ASN A 213 -3.19 15.62 1.22
N ILE A 214 -2.14 14.86 0.87
CA ILE A 214 -2.13 13.99 -0.32
C ILE A 214 -3.36 13.07 -0.38
N VAL A 215 -3.77 12.53 0.78
CA VAL A 215 -4.95 11.65 0.88
C VAL A 215 -6.22 12.48 0.83
N LEU A 216 -6.32 13.52 1.66
CA LEU A 216 -7.55 14.27 1.86
C LEU A 216 -7.93 15.13 0.65
N ASP A 217 -6.96 15.74 -0.04
CA ASP A 217 -7.19 16.49 -1.29
C ASP A 217 -7.88 15.62 -2.33
N THR A 218 -7.47 14.35 -2.44
CA THR A 218 -8.02 13.38 -3.41
C THR A 218 -9.46 12.96 -3.10
N ILE A 219 -9.83 12.83 -1.82
CA ILE A 219 -11.15 12.32 -1.40
C ILE A 219 -12.13 13.44 -0.99
N SER A 220 -11.69 14.69 -1.06
CA SER A 220 -12.51 15.87 -0.79
C SER A 220 -13.10 16.43 -2.08
N MET A 221 -14.26 17.07 -2.00
CA MET A 221 -14.84 17.85 -3.11
C MET A 221 -15.29 19.23 -2.62
N PRO A 222 -15.25 20.27 -3.47
CA PRO A 222 -15.82 21.58 -3.18
C PRO A 222 -17.32 21.55 -2.88
#